data_AF-K9ZRS3-F1
#
_entry.id   AF-K9ZRS3-F1
#
_cell.length_a   1.000
_cell.length_b   1.000
_cell.length_c   1.000
_cell.angle_alpha   90.00
_cell.angle_beta   90.00
_cell.angle_gamma   90.00
#
_symmetry.space_group_name_H-M   'P 1'
#
loop_
_entity.id
_entity.type
_entity.pdbx_description
1 polymer ?
#
loop_
_entity_poly.entity_id
_entity_poly.type
_entity_poly.pdbx_seq_one_letter_code
_entity_poly.pdbx_strand_id
1 'polypeptide(L)'
;MTKLSMLQAQFIKEDVYIRLNNLNAHLTQIQSLSQDFTNNEAVKNLIRETMYFIEWIAPDLEFDYAFDLANLGRFLTRWLFSAEAWNNTDVRNQINQELGDWNNRILQMSQLLAA
;
A
#
# COMPACT_ATOMS: atom_id res chain seq x y z
N MET A 1 13.14 -19.81 11.88
CA MET A 1 12.26 -19.11 10.92
C MET A 1 11.42 -18.12 11.70
N THR A 2 11.42 -16.83 11.34
CA THR A 2 10.62 -15.80 12.04
C THR A 2 9.17 -15.82 11.54
N LYS A 3 8.23 -15.28 12.34
CA LYS A 3 6.81 -15.14 11.90
C LYS A 3 6.70 -14.41 10.56
N LEU A 4 7.48 -13.35 10.37
CA LEU A 4 7.50 -12.57 9.13
C LEU A 4 7.96 -13.40 7.93
N SER A 5 9.02 -14.21 8.08
CA SER A 5 9.50 -15.07 6.99
C SER A 5 8.48 -16.16 6.57
N MET A 6 7.65 -16.63 7.51
CA MET A 6 6.56 -17.57 7.17
C MET A 6 5.43 -16.87 6.40
N LEU A 7 5.05 -15.66 6.81
CA LEU A 7 4.04 -14.86 6.12
C LEU A 7 4.49 -14.50 4.70
N GLN A 8 5.74 -14.06 4.53
CA GLN A 8 6.32 -13.80 3.22
C GLN A 8 6.26 -15.05 2.33
N ALA A 9 6.75 -16.20 2.84
CA ALA A 9 6.77 -17.45 2.09
C ALA A 9 5.37 -17.96 1.72
N GLN A 10 4.34 -17.61 2.47
CA GLN A 10 2.95 -17.89 2.11
C GLN A 10 2.45 -16.91 1.04
N PHE A 11 2.71 -15.62 1.22
CA PHE A 11 2.25 -14.55 0.34
C PHE A 11 2.81 -14.71 -1.09
N ILE A 12 4.12 -14.95 -1.24
CA ILE A 12 4.77 -15.02 -2.56
C ILE A 12 4.39 -16.27 -3.39
N LYS A 13 3.65 -17.22 -2.81
CA LYS A 13 3.15 -18.39 -3.57
C LYS A 13 2.01 -18.04 -4.50
N GLU A 14 1.32 -16.93 -4.23
CA GLU A 14 0.22 -16.46 -5.06
C GLU A 14 0.74 -15.75 -6.30
N ASP A 15 -0.01 -15.85 -7.39
CA ASP A 15 0.27 -15.11 -8.62
C ASP A 15 0.35 -13.60 -8.32
N VAL A 16 1.21 -12.90 -9.07
CA VAL A 16 1.50 -11.48 -8.82
C VAL A 16 0.26 -10.60 -8.88
N TYR A 17 -0.71 -10.91 -9.76
CA TYR A 17 -1.98 -10.16 -9.85
C TYR A 17 -2.85 -10.33 -8.60
N ILE A 18 -2.86 -11.50 -7.97
CA ILE A 18 -3.57 -11.75 -6.70
C ILE A 18 -2.93 -10.93 -5.58
N ARG A 19 -1.60 -10.94 -5.50
CA ARG A 19 -0.87 -10.13 -4.53
C ARG A 19 -1.10 -8.63 -4.70
N LEU A 20 -1.19 -8.15 -5.95
CA LEU A 20 -1.57 -6.76 -6.24
C LEU A 20 -3.02 -6.44 -5.82
N ASN A 21 -3.96 -7.39 -5.96
CA ASN A 21 -5.32 -7.22 -5.43
C ASN A 21 -5.33 -7.13 -3.90
N ASN A 22 -4.52 -7.95 -3.23
CA ASN A 22 -4.35 -7.88 -1.78
C ASN A 22 -3.75 -6.52 -1.35
N LEU A 23 -2.74 -6.02 -2.08
CA LEU A 23 -2.17 -4.69 -1.87
C LEU A 23 -3.26 -3.59 -2.03
N ASN A 24 -4.05 -3.65 -3.09
CA ASN A 24 -5.15 -2.69 -3.31
C ASN A 24 -6.20 -2.75 -2.19
N ALA A 25 -6.54 -3.94 -1.68
CA ALA A 25 -7.46 -4.09 -0.56
C ALA A 25 -6.92 -3.42 0.72
N HIS A 26 -5.63 -3.57 1.00
CA HIS A 26 -4.97 -2.89 2.12
C HIS A 26 -4.97 -1.36 1.97
N LEU A 27 -4.64 -0.86 0.78
CA LEU A 27 -4.67 0.59 0.51
C LEU A 27 -6.09 1.18 0.61
N THR A 28 -7.11 0.43 0.15
CA THR A 28 -8.53 0.80 0.32
C THR A 28 -8.92 0.84 1.80
N GLN A 29 -8.45 -0.12 2.60
CA GLN A 29 -8.68 -0.13 4.05
C GLN A 29 -8.00 1.07 4.74
N ILE A 30 -6.77 1.41 4.35
CA ILE A 30 -6.07 2.62 4.81
C ILE A 30 -6.91 3.86 4.51
N GLN A 31 -7.37 4.01 3.27
CA GLN A 31 -8.18 5.16 2.84
C GLN A 31 -9.47 5.29 3.65
N SER A 32 -10.18 4.18 3.86
CA SER A 32 -11.42 4.14 4.64
C SER A 32 -11.20 4.51 6.12
N LEU A 33 -10.25 3.86 6.79
CA LEU A 33 -9.96 4.13 8.20
C LEU A 33 -9.43 5.54 8.42
N SER A 34 -8.76 6.10 7.41
CA SER A 34 -8.18 7.43 7.52
C SER A 34 -9.19 8.57 7.56
N GLN A 35 -10.48 8.31 7.32
CA GLN A 35 -11.53 9.32 7.47
C GLN A 35 -11.75 9.73 8.93
N ASP A 36 -11.25 8.94 9.88
CA ASP A 36 -11.35 9.21 11.32
C ASP A 36 -9.95 9.24 11.96
N PHE A 37 -9.64 10.35 12.64
CA PHE A 37 -8.37 10.55 13.34
C PHE A 37 -8.16 9.60 14.52
N THR A 38 -9.22 9.03 15.10
CA THR A 38 -9.10 8.03 16.16
C THR A 38 -8.41 6.75 15.67
N ASN A 39 -8.41 6.49 14.35
CA ASN A 39 -7.78 5.34 13.72
C ASN A 39 -6.30 5.56 13.36
N ASN A 40 -5.68 6.67 13.75
CA ASN A 40 -4.31 7.02 13.35
C ASN A 40 -3.30 5.88 13.53
N GLU A 41 -3.27 5.25 14.70
CA GLU A 41 -2.30 4.15 14.95
C GLU A 41 -2.62 2.90 14.12
N ALA A 42 -3.89 2.60 13.89
CA ALA A 42 -4.29 1.50 13.00
C ALA A 42 -3.84 1.77 11.56
N VAL A 43 -4.06 3.00 11.07
CA VAL A 43 -3.61 3.43 9.74
C VAL A 43 -2.09 3.35 9.60
N LYS A 44 -1.33 3.84 10.59
CA LYS A 44 0.15 3.74 10.58
C LYS A 44 0.63 2.29 10.54
N ASN A 45 -0.03 1.39 11.26
CA ASN A 45 0.31 -0.04 11.23
C ASN A 45 0.02 -0.68 9.88
N LEU A 46 -1.12 -0.37 9.26
CA LEU A 46 -1.44 -0.84 7.91
C LEU A 46 -0.45 -0.29 6.87
N ILE A 47 -0.02 0.97 7.00
CA ILE A 47 1.02 1.53 6.12
C ILE A 47 2.33 0.74 6.25
N ARG A 48 2.76 0.42 7.48
CA ARG A 48 3.96 -0.39 7.71
C ARG A 48 3.82 -1.80 7.14
N GLU A 49 2.67 -2.43 7.29
CA GLU A 49 2.38 -3.73 6.69
C GLU A 49 2.44 -3.67 5.16
N THR A 50 1.83 -2.64 4.58
CA THR A 50 1.82 -2.37 3.14
C THR A 50 3.22 -2.27 2.55
N MET A 51 4.21 -1.75 3.30
CA MET A 51 5.60 -1.70 2.85
C MET A 51 6.18 -3.10 2.59
N TYR A 52 5.82 -4.10 3.40
CA TYR A 52 6.26 -5.47 3.16
C TYR A 52 5.63 -6.04 1.89
N PHE A 53 4.34 -5.77 1.62
CA PHE A 53 3.72 -6.23 0.37
C PHE A 53 4.38 -5.62 -0.86
N ILE A 54 4.69 -4.31 -0.81
CA ILE A 54 5.43 -3.64 -1.89
C ILE A 54 6.78 -4.34 -2.14
N GLU A 55 7.55 -4.59 -1.08
CA GLU A 55 8.83 -5.28 -1.16
C GLU A 55 8.69 -6.71 -1.70
N TRP A 56 7.62 -7.42 -1.35
CA TRP A 56 7.41 -8.81 -1.76
C TRP A 56 6.80 -8.96 -3.15
N ILE A 57 6.17 -7.92 -3.70
CA ILE A 57 5.58 -7.93 -5.05
C ILE A 57 6.60 -7.45 -6.08
N ALA A 58 7.35 -6.39 -5.77
CA ALA A 58 8.21 -5.71 -6.74
C ALA A 58 9.20 -6.60 -7.52
N PRO A 59 9.82 -7.66 -6.92
CA PRO A 59 10.76 -8.51 -7.65
C PRO A 59 10.14 -9.30 -8.81
N ASP A 60 8.81 -9.51 -8.79
CA ASP A 60 8.09 -10.30 -9.79
C ASP A 60 7.41 -9.42 -10.86
N LEU A 61 7.71 -8.12 -10.87
CA LEU A 61 7.15 -7.14 -11.79
C LEU A 61 8.19 -6.66 -12.81
N GLU A 62 7.72 -6.26 -13.99
CA GLU A 62 8.54 -5.51 -14.93
C GLU A 62 8.94 -4.14 -14.35
N PHE A 63 10.03 -3.57 -14.87
CA PHE A 63 10.67 -2.37 -14.32
C PHE A 63 9.70 -1.22 -14.07
N ASP A 64 8.83 -0.89 -15.04
CA ASP A 64 7.89 0.23 -14.91
C ASP A 64 6.89 0.01 -13.77
N TYR A 65 6.39 -1.21 -13.61
CA TYR A 65 5.47 -1.58 -12.53
C TYR A 65 6.16 -1.62 -11.17
N ALA A 66 7.39 -2.14 -11.11
CA ALA A 66 8.20 -2.11 -9.88
C ALA A 66 8.54 -0.67 -9.47
N PHE A 67 8.79 0.22 -10.44
CA PHE A 67 9.04 1.64 -10.20
C PHE A 67 7.80 2.34 -9.63
N ASP A 68 6.60 2.02 -10.11
CA ASP A 68 5.36 2.53 -9.54
C ASP A 68 5.19 2.09 -8.07
N LEU A 69 5.44 0.81 -7.76
CA LEU A 69 5.40 0.33 -6.37
C LEU A 69 6.40 1.04 -5.47
N ALA A 70 7.61 1.34 -5.96
CA ALA A 70 8.59 2.10 -5.20
C ALA A 70 8.12 3.54 -4.92
N ASN A 71 7.45 4.18 -5.88
CA ASN A 71 6.87 5.52 -5.69
C ASN A 71 5.69 5.50 -4.72
N LEU A 72 4.84 4.47 -4.75
CA LEU A 72 3.82 4.24 -3.73
C LEU A 72 4.46 4.10 -2.34
N GLY A 73 5.53 3.30 -2.23
CA GLY A 73 6.29 3.14 -0.98
C GLY A 73 6.83 4.47 -0.45
N ARG A 74 7.36 5.31 -1.33
CA ARG A 74 7.83 6.67 -1.01
C ARG A 74 6.69 7.58 -0.53
N PHE A 75 5.54 7.58 -1.22
CA PHE A 75 4.36 8.34 -0.83
C PHE A 75 3.89 7.96 0.58
N LEU A 76 3.70 6.66 0.83
CA LEU A 76 3.26 6.14 2.12
C LEU A 76 4.27 6.41 3.24
N THR A 77 5.56 6.32 2.95
CA THR A 77 6.62 6.68 3.90
C THR A 77 6.56 8.17 4.26
N ARG A 78 6.38 9.06 3.29
CA ARG A 78 6.22 10.50 3.55
C ARG A 78 5.00 10.79 4.42
N TRP A 79 3.88 10.12 4.17
CA TRP A 79 2.70 10.23 5.03
C TRP A 79 3.00 9.72 6.45
N LEU A 80 3.60 8.53 6.59
CA LEU A 80 3.92 7.92 7.88
C LEU A 80 4.71 8.87 8.81
N PHE A 81 5.64 9.62 8.24
CA PHE A 81 6.52 10.54 8.99
C PHE A 81 6.07 12.01 8.97
N SER A 82 4.93 12.34 8.36
CA SER A 82 4.38 13.70 8.36
C SER A 82 3.55 13.95 9.62
N ALA A 83 4.08 14.71 10.58
CA ALA A 83 3.34 15.10 11.79
C ALA A 83 2.07 15.89 11.46
N GLU A 84 2.11 16.72 10.41
CA GLU A 84 0.96 17.51 9.97
C GLU A 84 -0.17 16.63 9.43
N ALA A 85 0.15 15.62 8.62
CA ALA A 85 -0.83 14.70 8.04
C ALA A 85 -1.66 13.94 9.09
N TRP A 86 -1.13 13.77 10.31
CA TRP A 86 -1.82 13.07 11.40
C TRP A 86 -2.71 13.97 12.25
N ASN A 87 -2.61 15.29 12.10
CA ASN A 87 -3.28 16.27 12.97
C ASN A 87 -4.06 17.34 12.19
N ASN A 88 -3.88 17.43 10.86
CA ASN A 88 -4.50 18.42 10.00
C ASN A 88 -5.43 17.75 8.97
N THR A 89 -6.72 18.09 9.03
CA THR A 89 -7.76 17.57 8.14
C THR A 89 -7.52 17.89 6.68
N ASP A 90 -7.05 19.10 6.36
CA ASP A 90 -6.86 19.51 4.96
C ASP A 90 -5.71 18.73 4.30
N VAL A 91 -4.59 18.60 5.01
CA VAL A 91 -3.45 17.79 4.55
C VAL A 91 -3.84 16.32 4.42
N ARG A 92 -4.65 15.82 5.36
CA ARG A 92 -5.13 14.44 5.29
C ARG A 92 -6.07 14.19 4.12
N ASN A 93 -6.94 15.16 3.81
CA ASN A 93 -7.83 15.08 2.65
C ASN A 93 -7.04 15.05 1.34
N GLN A 94 -5.98 15.84 1.22
CA GLN A 94 -5.09 15.81 0.05
C GLN A 94 -4.40 14.45 -0.11
N ILE A 95 -3.84 13.93 0.98
CA ILE A 95 -3.22 12.60 0.99
C ILE A 95 -4.24 11.50 0.62
N ASN A 96 -5.48 11.62 1.08
CA ASN A 96 -6.54 10.67 0.73
C ASN A 96 -6.97 10.72 -0.72
N GLN A 97 -6.88 11.88 -1.38
CA GLN A 97 -7.09 11.98 -2.82
C GLN A 97 -5.96 11.27 -3.58
N GLU A 98 -4.70 11.56 -3.25
CA GLU A 98 -3.54 10.91 -3.87
C GLU A 98 -3.54 9.39 -3.63
N LEU A 99 -3.96 8.93 -2.44
CA LEU A 99 -4.13 7.51 -2.17
C LEU A 99 -5.22 6.85 -3.04
N GLY A 100 -6.26 7.59 -3.40
CA GLY A 100 -7.28 7.14 -4.34
C GLY A 100 -6.71 6.88 -5.74
N ASP A 101 -5.81 7.75 -6.20
CA ASP A 101 -5.11 7.56 -7.48
C ASP A 101 -4.20 6.33 -7.44
N TRP A 102 -3.51 6.11 -6.31
CA TRP A 102 -2.72 4.91 -6.09
C TRP A 102 -3.58 3.63 -6.09
N ASN A 103 -4.74 3.63 -5.42
CA ASN A 103 -5.69 2.50 -5.46
C ASN A 103 -6.06 2.15 -6.91
N ASN A 104 -6.46 3.16 -7.70
CA ASN A 104 -6.79 2.96 -9.11
C ASN A 104 -5.61 2.40 -9.91
N ARG A 105 -4.39 2.89 -9.67
CA ARG A 105 -3.19 2.41 -10.35
C ARG A 105 -2.87 0.94 -10.02
N ILE A 106 -2.89 0.57 -8.74
CA ILE A 106 -2.62 -0.82 -8.32
C ILE A 106 -3.68 -1.77 -8.85
N LEU A 107 -4.96 -1.38 -8.82
CA LEU A 107 -6.04 -2.17 -9.40
C LEU A 107 -5.85 -2.37 -10.91
N GLN A 108 -5.50 -1.30 -11.64
CA GLN A 108 -5.21 -1.39 -13.06
C GLN A 108 -4.04 -2.35 -13.35
N MET A 109 -2.96 -2.26 -12.57
CA MET A 109 -1.81 -3.17 -12.70
C MET A 109 -2.23 -4.63 -12.50
N SER A 110 -3.03 -4.92 -11.48
CA SER A 110 -3.54 -6.26 -11.24
C SER A 110 -4.35 -6.79 -12.43
N GLN A 111 -5.27 -5.97 -12.97
CA GLN A 111 -6.12 -6.35 -14.09
C GLN A 111 -5.31 -6.64 -15.37
N LEU A 112 -4.28 -5.83 -15.65
CA LEU A 112 -3.42 -6.02 -16.82
C LEU A 112 -2.57 -7.28 -16.73
N LEU A 113 -2.14 -7.66 -15.52
CA LEU A 113 -1.31 -8.84 -15.27
C LEU A 113 -2.12 -10.14 -15.07
N ALA A 114 -3.45 -10.03 -15.01
CA ALA A 114 -4.36 -11.17 -14.96
C ALA A 114 -4.84 -11.62 -16.37
N ALA A 115 -4.56 -10.82 -17.40
CA ALA A 115 -4.95 -11.05 -18.79
C ALA A 115 -3.88 -11.82 -19.56
#